data_AF-A0A2S1SHL5-F1
#
_entry.id   AF-A0A2S1SHL5-F1
#
_cell.length_a   1.000
_cell.length_b   1.000
_cell.length_c   1.000
_cell.angle_alpha   90.00
_cell.angle_beta   90.00
_cell.angle_gamma   90.00
#
_symmetry.space_group_name_H-M   'P 1'
#
loop_
_entity.id
_entity.type
_entity.pdbx_description
1 polymer ?
#
loop_
_entity_poly.entity_id
_entity_poly.type
_entity_poly.pdbx_seq_one_letter_code
_entity_poly.pdbx_strand_id
1 'polypeptide(L)'
;MCQFTISFTQSAAELVATAKKAIEDRGGTFSGDTASGDFKLNNPIRIKGRYTLSGQNIDIVITDKPMLVPCSMIKNKLQEYLQ
;
A
#
# COMPACT_ATOMS: atom_id res chain seq x y z
N MET A 1 -9.07 9.01 -7.53
CA MET A 1 -7.93 8.14 -7.85
C MET A 1 -6.65 8.86 -7.49
N CYS A 2 -5.70 8.19 -6.83
CA CYS A 2 -4.37 8.73 -6.54
C CYS A 2 -3.33 7.72 -7.04
N GLN A 3 -2.16 8.18 -7.48
CA GLN A 3 -1.02 7.31 -7.75
C GLN A 3 0.25 7.92 -7.17
N PHE A 4 1.10 7.07 -6.59
CA PHE A 4 2.40 7.48 -6.07
C PHE A 4 3.35 6.29 -6.01
N THR A 5 4.64 6.60 -6.16
CA THR A 5 5.72 5.63 -6.06
C THR A 5 6.43 5.79 -4.72
N ILE A 6 6.81 4.66 -4.11
CA ILE A 6 7.65 4.61 -2.91
C ILE A 6 8.87 3.77 -3.24
N SER A 7 10.07 4.31 -3.00
CA SER A 7 11.30 3.55 -3.11
C SER A 7 11.59 2.80 -1.81
N PHE A 8 12.13 1.60 -1.91
CA PHE A 8 12.43 0.74 -0.77
C PHE A 8 13.79 0.05 -0.95
N THR A 9 14.53 -0.16 0.14
CA THR A 9 15.89 -0.72 0.10
C THR A 9 15.96 -2.20 0.45
N GLN A 10 14.91 -2.74 1.06
CA GLN A 10 14.76 -4.16 1.40
C GLN A 10 14.44 -5.02 0.16
N SER A 11 14.44 -6.34 0.29
CA SER A 11 14.01 -7.21 -0.81
C SER A 11 12.51 -7.03 -1.10
N ALA A 12 12.08 -7.28 -2.35
CA ALA A 12 10.67 -7.23 -2.71
C ALA A 12 9.82 -8.19 -1.86
N ALA A 13 10.37 -9.35 -1.49
CA ALA A 13 9.70 -10.32 -0.64
C ALA A 13 9.48 -9.79 0.79
N GLU A 14 10.48 -9.15 1.39
CA GLU A 14 10.36 -8.55 2.73
C GLU A 14 9.38 -7.37 2.72
N LEU A 15 9.41 -6.54 1.68
CA LEU A 15 8.46 -5.43 1.53
C LEU A 15 7.03 -5.93 1.45
N VAL A 16 6.75 -6.94 0.61
CA VAL A 16 5.42 -7.53 0.45
C VAL A 16 4.95 -8.18 1.74
N ALA A 17 5.83 -8.93 2.43
CA ALA A 17 5.51 -9.53 3.72
C ALA A 17 5.19 -8.47 4.79
N THR A 18 5.97 -7.40 4.85
CA THR A 18 5.76 -6.27 5.77
C THR A 18 4.45 -5.55 5.47
N ALA A 19 4.19 -5.23 4.20
CA ALA A 19 2.96 -4.60 3.75
C ALA A 19 1.73 -5.46 4.10
N LYS A 20 1.78 -6.76 3.75
CA LYS A 20 0.73 -7.73 4.05
C LYS A 20 0.44 -7.75 5.55
N LYS A 21 1.47 -7.94 6.37
CA LYS A 21 1.34 -7.98 7.82
C LYS A 21 0.75 -6.67 8.37
N ALA A 22 1.26 -5.51 7.96
CA ALA A 22 0.78 -4.22 8.44
C ALA A 22 -0.69 -3.95 8.08
N ILE A 23 -1.13 -4.44 6.91
CA ILE A 23 -2.51 -4.31 6.44
C ILE A 23 -3.44 -5.27 7.18
N GLU A 24 -3.06 -6.54 7.31
CA GLU A 24 -3.84 -7.57 8.01
C GLU A 24 -3.95 -7.28 9.52
N ASP A 25 -2.87 -6.82 10.16
CA ASP A 25 -2.85 -6.42 11.59
C ASP A 25 -3.85 -5.27 11.89
N ARG A 26 -4.27 -4.51 10.86
CA ARG A 26 -5.26 -3.42 10.96
C ARG A 26 -6.67 -3.83 10.49
N GLY A 27 -6.92 -5.13 10.31
CA GLY A 27 -8.19 -5.67 9.82
C GLY A 27 -8.46 -5.37 8.34
N GLY A 28 -7.40 -5.10 7.58
CA GLY A 28 -7.42 -5.01 6.13
C GLY A 28 -7.28 -6.38 5.46
N THR A 29 -7.29 -6.36 4.13
CA THR A 29 -7.02 -7.53 3.30
C THR A 29 -5.91 -7.19 2.31
N PHE A 30 -5.02 -8.14 2.07
CA PHE A 30 -3.94 -8.03 1.10
C PHE A 30 -3.89 -9.28 0.25
N SER A 31 -3.85 -9.11 -1.06
CA SER A 31 -3.79 -10.20 -2.04
C SER A 31 -2.76 -9.85 -3.11
N GLY A 32 -1.70 -10.62 -3.23
CA GLY A 32 -0.66 -10.37 -4.22
C GLY A 32 0.69 -10.98 -3.87
N ASP A 33 1.68 -10.67 -4.70
CA ASP A 33 3.03 -11.23 -4.68
C ASP A 33 4.11 -10.17 -4.93
N THR A 34 5.35 -10.61 -5.20
CA THR A 34 6.50 -9.74 -5.47
C THR A 34 6.49 -9.06 -6.83
N ALA A 35 5.42 -9.18 -7.62
CA ALA A 35 5.19 -8.44 -8.85
C ALA A 35 4.04 -7.45 -8.71
N SER A 36 2.89 -7.88 -8.17
CA SER A 36 1.71 -7.02 -8.04
C SER A 36 0.64 -7.56 -7.10
N GLY A 37 -0.31 -6.72 -6.75
CA GLY A 37 -1.47 -7.14 -5.97
C GLY A 37 -2.48 -6.03 -5.69
N ASP A 38 -3.49 -6.38 -4.91
CA ASP A 38 -4.52 -5.52 -4.38
C ASP A 38 -4.53 -5.52 -2.86
N PHE A 39 -4.98 -4.39 -2.31
CA PHE A 39 -5.15 -4.26 -0.88
C PHE A 39 -6.35 -3.40 -0.54
N LYS A 40 -6.87 -3.64 0.66
CA LYS A 40 -7.96 -2.88 1.26
C LYS A 40 -7.68 -2.66 2.72
N LEU A 41 -7.80 -1.41 3.16
CA LEU A 41 -7.82 -1.04 4.57
C LEU A 41 -9.22 -0.56 4.91
N ASN A 42 -9.69 -0.93 6.10
CA ASN A 42 -10.96 -0.42 6.64
C ASN A 42 -10.74 0.53 7.82
N ASN A 43 -9.57 0.49 8.46
CA ASN A 43 -9.24 1.24 9.66
C ASN A 43 -7.78 1.72 9.62
N PRO A 44 -7.45 2.96 10.04
CA PRO A 44 -8.36 4.06 10.38
C PRO A 44 -9.01 4.74 9.16
N ILE A 45 -8.49 4.47 7.95
CA ILE A 45 -9.01 5.07 6.72
C ILE A 45 -9.43 3.95 5.78
N ARG A 46 -10.68 4.01 5.32
CA ARG A 46 -11.19 3.05 4.34
C ARG A 46 -10.64 3.35 2.96
N ILE A 47 -9.68 2.56 2.48
CA ILE A 47 -9.13 2.69 1.13
C ILE A 47 -9.04 1.34 0.43
N LYS A 48 -9.10 1.35 -0.89
CA LYS A 48 -8.68 0.22 -1.74
C LYS A 48 -7.63 0.70 -2.70
N GLY A 49 -6.65 -0.15 -2.94
CA GLY A 49 -5.60 0.14 -3.89
C GLY A 49 -5.04 -1.11 -4.53
N ARG A 50 -4.19 -0.88 -5.50
CA ARG A 50 -3.36 -1.88 -6.15
C ARG A 50 -1.92 -1.44 -6.08
N TYR A 51 -1.00 -2.39 -6.10
CA TYR A 51 0.42 -2.10 -6.19
C TYR A 51 1.08 -2.88 -7.33
N THR A 52 2.20 -2.37 -7.81
CA THR A 52 3.07 -3.02 -8.77
C THR A 52 4.52 -2.76 -8.36
N LEU A 53 5.35 -3.79 -8.42
CA LEU A 53 6.76 -3.70 -8.08
C LEU A 53 7.58 -3.56 -9.36
N SER A 54 8.54 -2.65 -9.35
CA SER A 54 9.45 -2.38 -10.47
C SER A 54 10.84 -2.08 -9.92
N GLY A 55 11.68 -3.11 -9.83
CA GLY A 55 12.99 -3.02 -9.17
C GLY A 55 12.85 -2.67 -7.69
N GLN A 56 13.45 -1.56 -7.27
CA GLN A 56 13.44 -1.01 -5.90
C GLN A 56 12.30 -0.01 -5.66
N ASN A 57 11.28 -0.01 -6.53
CA ASN A 57 10.14 0.89 -6.43
C ASN A 57 8.83 0.10 -6.37
N ILE A 58 7.92 0.56 -5.51
CA ILE A 58 6.53 0.12 -5.45
C ILE A 58 5.63 1.25 -5.94
N ASP A 59 4.92 1.00 -7.02
CA ASP A 59 3.91 1.89 -7.56
C ASP A 59 2.56 1.54 -6.95
N ILE A 60 1.91 2.51 -6.32
CA ILE A 60 0.65 2.33 -5.62
C ILE A 60 -0.43 3.18 -6.30
N VAL A 61 -1.55 2.54 -6.61
CA VAL A 61 -2.74 3.18 -7.20
C VAL A 61 -3.92 3.01 -6.24
N ILE A 62 -4.38 4.12 -5.66
CA ILE A 62 -5.59 4.14 -4.83
C ILE A 62 -6.82 4.28 -5.74
N THR A 63 -7.59 3.20 -5.82
CA THR A 63 -8.79 3.07 -6.65
C THR A 63 -10.04 3.58 -5.95
N ASP A 64 -10.12 3.41 -4.63
CA ASP A 64 -11.26 3.80 -3.80
C ASP A 64 -10.77 4.49 -2.53
N LYS A 65 -11.31 5.69 -2.27
CA LYS A 65 -11.05 6.46 -1.05
C LYS A 65 -12.20 7.45 -0.78
N PRO A 66 -12.42 7.84 0.49
CA PRO A 66 -13.30 8.95 0.83
C PRO A 66 -12.88 10.25 0.13
N MET A 67 -13.86 11.10 -0.21
CA MET A 67 -13.60 12.37 -0.90
C MET A 67 -12.75 13.33 -0.03
N LEU A 68 -13.02 13.38 1.28
CA LEU A 68 -12.34 14.27 2.22
C LEU A 68 -10.92 13.83 2.58
N VAL A 69 -10.50 12.60 2.24
CA VAL A 69 -9.16 12.10 2.56
C VAL A 69 -8.17 12.52 1.46
N PRO A 70 -7.15 13.33 1.76
CA PRO A 70 -6.15 13.73 0.78
C PRO A 70 -5.25 12.56 0.38
N CYS A 71 -4.81 12.54 -0.89
CA CYS A 71 -3.86 11.53 -1.35
C CYS A 71 -2.51 11.58 -0.59
N SER A 72 -2.07 12.77 -0.17
CA SER A 72 -0.86 12.96 0.62
C SER A 72 -0.94 12.26 1.98
N MET A 73 -2.09 12.32 2.66
CA MET A 73 -2.29 11.62 3.93
C MET A 73 -2.20 10.10 3.77
N ILE A 74 -2.79 9.56 2.70
CA ILE A 74 -2.71 8.13 2.40
C ILE A 74 -1.26 7.72 2.10
N LYS A 75 -0.56 8.48 1.25
CA LYS A 75 0.85 8.24 0.93
C LYS A 75 1.70 8.20 2.20
N ASN A 76 1.58 9.21 3.05
CA ASN A 76 2.37 9.30 4.30
C ASN A 76 2.08 8.10 5.22
N LYS A 77 0.81 7.72 5.38
CA LYS A 77 0.43 6.57 6.20
C LYS A 77 0.96 5.25 5.66
N LEU A 78 0.91 5.04 4.35
CA LEU A 78 1.49 3.84 3.75
C LEU A 78 3.02 3.84 3.85
N GLN A 79 3.69 4.99 3.71
CA GLN A 79 5.14 5.08 3.94
C GLN A 79 5.51 4.70 5.38
N GLU A 80 4.75 5.15 6.38
CA GLU A 80 4.96 4.75 7.79
C GLU A 80 4.82 3.23 8.01
N TYR A 81 4.07 2.51 7.17
CA TYR A 81 3.86 1.06 7.30
C TYR A 81 4.91 0.22 6.57
N LEU A 82 5.66 0.85 5.65
CA LEU A 82 6.63 0.19 4.79
C LEU A 82 8.09 0.48 5.18
N GLN A 83 8.30 1.34 6.17
CA GLN A 83 9.59 1.59 6.85
C GLN A 83 9.75 0.63 8.03
#